data_AF-A0A1F7G9H1-F1
#
_entry.id   AF-A0A1F7G9H1-F1
#
_cell.length_a   1.000
_cell.length_b   1.000
_cell.length_c   1.000
_cell.angle_alpha   90.00
_cell.angle_beta   90.00
_cell.angle_gamma   90.00
#
_symmetry.space_group_name_H-M   'P 1'
#
loop_
_entity.id
_entity.type
_entity.pdbx_description
1 polymer ?
#
loop_
_entity_poly.entity_id
_entity_poly.type
_entity_poly.pdbx_seq_one_letter_code
_entity_poly.pdbx_strand_id
1 'polypeptide(L)'
;MLRKKIVEDQIRALKNREADRLSTLRYILAQIKNKEIDKKSFDATHDKQELTDEEVVAVLRKICKELIESIAAFKKGDRQDLVSEYQKQLVIVNSYLPKL
;
A
#
# COMPACT_ATOMS: atom_id res chain seq x y z
N MET A 1 -14.71 -2.02 5.77
CA MET A 1 -13.65 -1.10 6.23
C MET A 1 -12.28 -1.76 6.03
N LEU A 2 -11.84 -1.78 4.79
CA LEU A 2 -10.54 -2.27 4.34
C LEU A 2 -9.38 -1.55 5.03
N ARG A 3 -9.47 -0.22 5.17
CA ARG A 3 -8.49 0.58 5.92
C ARG A 3 -8.30 0.06 7.35
N LYS A 4 -9.40 -0.22 8.06
CA LYS A 4 -9.36 -0.72 9.44
C LYS A 4 -8.61 -2.05 9.52
N LYS A 5 -8.86 -2.97 8.59
CA LYS A 5 -8.13 -4.25 8.49
C LYS A 5 -6.63 -4.03 8.30
N ILE A 6 -6.22 -3.09 7.43
CA ILE A 6 -4.79 -2.78 7.20
C ILE A 6 -4.13 -2.25 8.49
N VAL A 7 -4.82 -1.39 9.25
CA VAL A 7 -4.32 -0.89 10.55
C VAL A 7 -4.17 -2.03 11.57
N GLU A 8 -5.16 -2.91 11.68
CA GLU A 8 -5.11 -4.07 12.56
C GLU A 8 -3.95 -5.02 12.19
N ASP A 9 -3.77 -5.30 10.91
CA ASP A 9 -2.67 -6.11 10.39
C ASP A 9 -1.30 -5.46 10.63
N GLN A 10 -1.21 -4.14 10.56
CA GLN A 10 0.02 -3.41 10.85
C GLN A 10 0.43 -3.60 12.32
N ILE A 11 -0.53 -3.52 13.25
CA ILE A 11 -0.29 -3.76 14.67
C ILE A 11 0.11 -5.21 14.92
N ARG A 12 -0.54 -6.17 14.24
CA ARG A 12 -0.16 -7.60 14.32
C ARG A 12 1.26 -7.84 13.81
N ALA A 13 1.61 -7.29 12.65
CA ALA A 13 2.95 -7.41 12.07
C ALA A 13 4.03 -6.83 13.02
N LEU A 14 3.74 -5.72 13.70
CA LEU A 14 4.62 -5.16 14.72
C LEU A 14 4.83 -6.12 15.89
N LYS A 15 3.74 -6.67 16.45
CA LYS A 15 3.82 -7.62 17.58
C LYS A 15 4.57 -8.90 17.23
N ASN A 16 4.38 -9.39 16.01
CA ASN A 16 5.00 -10.61 15.50
C ASN A 16 6.41 -10.40 14.93
N ARG A 17 6.92 -9.17 14.91
CA ARG A 17 8.22 -8.79 14.32
C ARG A 17 8.34 -9.15 12.83
N GLU A 18 7.24 -9.07 12.09
CA GLU A 18 7.19 -9.29 10.64
C GLU A 18 7.67 -8.03 9.89
N ALA A 19 8.99 -7.81 9.84
CA ALA A 19 9.58 -6.55 9.35
C ALA A 19 9.11 -6.14 7.95
N ASP A 20 9.17 -7.04 6.97
CA ASP A 20 8.76 -6.78 5.57
C ASP A 20 7.26 -6.44 5.47
N ARG A 21 6.42 -7.10 6.26
CA ARG A 21 4.97 -6.83 6.32
C ARG A 21 4.69 -5.50 7.00
N LEU A 22 5.37 -5.22 8.11
CA LEU A 22 5.21 -3.98 8.85
C LEU A 22 5.58 -2.76 8.00
N SER A 23 6.71 -2.80 7.29
CA SER A 23 7.15 -1.71 6.42
C SER A 23 6.15 -1.48 5.27
N THR A 24 5.72 -2.56 4.61
CA THR A 24 4.74 -2.49 3.52
C THR A 24 3.40 -1.90 3.98
N LEU A 25 2.89 -2.33 5.13
CA LEU A 25 1.60 -1.84 5.65
C LEU A 25 1.68 -0.37 6.08
N ARG A 26 2.80 0.07 6.66
CA ARG A 26 3.04 1.48 6.97
C ARG A 26 3.08 2.33 5.70
N TYR A 27 3.73 1.84 4.64
CA TYR A 27 3.76 2.52 3.35
C TYR A 27 2.35 2.65 2.74
N ILE A 28 1.56 1.56 2.75
CA ILE A 28 0.15 1.60 2.30
C ILE A 28 -0.65 2.67 3.05
N LEU A 29 -0.56 2.71 4.39
CA LEU A 29 -1.28 3.68 5.21
C LEU A 29 -0.84 5.12 4.95
N ALA A 30 0.45 5.34 4.66
CA ALA A 30 0.96 6.64 4.25
C ALA A 30 0.37 7.06 2.89
N GLN A 31 0.29 6.16 1.91
CA GLN A 31 -0.33 6.44 0.61
C GLN A 31 -1.83 6.72 0.69
N ILE A 32 -2.56 5.99 1.55
CA ILE A 32 -3.96 6.29 1.86
C ILE A 32 -4.08 7.71 2.42
N LYS A 33 -3.27 8.06 3.42
CA LYS A 33 -3.28 9.40 4.04
C LYS A 33 -2.93 10.50 3.04
N ASN A 34 -1.96 10.27 2.15
CA ASN A 34 -1.61 11.21 1.08
C ASN A 34 -2.82 11.45 0.18
N LYS A 35 -3.52 10.39 -0.23
CA LYS A 35 -4.72 10.51 -1.06
C LYS A 35 -5.87 11.24 -0.35
N GLU A 36 -6.02 11.08 0.97
CA GLU A 36 -6.96 11.87 1.77
C GLU A 36 -6.60 13.36 1.79
N ILE A 37 -5.31 13.70 1.90
CA ILE A 37 -4.82 15.08 1.84
C ILE A 37 -5.07 15.68 0.45
N ASP A 38 -4.78 14.92 -0.61
CA ASP A 38 -5.08 15.34 -1.98
C ASP A 38 -6.57 15.63 -2.14
N LYS A 39 -7.44 14.71 -1.70
CA LYS A 39 -8.90 14.85 -1.78
C LYS A 39 -9.41 16.10 -1.04
N LYS A 40 -8.90 16.34 0.17
CA LYS A 40 -9.24 17.55 0.96
C LYS A 40 -8.84 18.84 0.26
N SER A 41 -7.71 18.85 -0.43
CA SER A 41 -7.24 20.03 -1.16
C SER A 41 -8.18 20.46 -2.28
N PHE A 42 -9.07 19.56 -2.74
CA PHE A 42 -10.10 19.85 -3.75
C PHE A 42 -11.48 20.15 -3.17
N ASP A 43 -11.71 19.91 -1.87
CA ASP A 43 -13.00 20.10 -1.23
C ASP A 43 -13.05 21.45 -0.48
N ALA A 44 -13.85 22.39 -0.99
CA ALA A 44 -14.02 23.72 -0.40
C ALA A 44 -14.55 23.68 1.04
N THR A 45 -15.18 22.58 1.46
CA THR A 45 -15.77 22.42 2.80
C THR A 45 -14.74 22.09 3.89
N HIS A 46 -13.51 21.69 3.52
CA HIS A 46 -12.44 21.27 4.45
C HIS A 46 -12.80 20.10 5.40
N ASP A 47 -13.87 19.36 5.11
CA ASP A 47 -14.27 18.24 5.96
C ASP A 47 -13.30 17.07 5.89
N LYS A 48 -13.13 16.37 7.02
CA LYS A 48 -12.31 15.15 7.08
C LYS A 48 -13.03 14.02 6.37
N GLN A 49 -12.78 13.88 5.07
CA GLN A 49 -13.24 12.73 4.30
C GLN A 49 -12.22 11.60 4.38
N GLU A 50 -12.57 10.55 5.11
CA GLU A 50 -11.86 9.27 4.98
C GLU A 50 -12.11 8.66 3.60
N LEU A 51 -11.14 7.91 3.08
CA LEU A 51 -11.34 7.17 1.84
C LEU A 51 -12.38 6.06 2.02
N THR A 52 -13.21 5.86 1.00
CA THR A 52 -14.05 4.66 0.91
C THR A 52 -13.21 3.42 0.64
N ASP A 53 -13.77 2.22 0.83
CA ASP A 53 -13.05 0.97 0.55
C ASP A 53 -12.65 0.88 -0.93
N GLU A 54 -13.47 1.40 -1.85
CA GLU A 54 -13.16 1.49 -3.28
C GLU A 54 -11.98 2.43 -3.58
N GLU A 55 -11.93 3.57 -2.90
CA GLU A 55 -10.81 4.51 -3.03
C GLU A 55 -9.52 3.92 -2.46
N VAL A 56 -9.59 3.17 -1.35
CA VAL A 56 -8.45 2.41 -0.82
C VAL A 56 -7.99 1.35 -1.81
N VAL A 57 -8.91 0.61 -2.45
CA VAL A 57 -8.56 -0.34 -3.51
C VAL A 57 -7.85 0.36 -4.67
N ALA A 58 -8.28 1.56 -5.06
CA ALA A 58 -7.61 2.33 -6.11
C ALA A 58 -6.16 2.70 -5.73
N VAL A 59 -5.92 3.09 -4.47
CA VAL A 59 -4.57 3.34 -3.95
C VAL A 59 -3.72 2.06 -4.00
N LEU A 60 -4.26 0.92 -3.54
CA LEU A 60 -3.55 -0.36 -3.55
C LEU A 60 -3.19 -0.82 -4.99
N ARG A 61 -4.10 -0.63 -5.95
CA ARG A 61 -3.84 -0.94 -7.37
C ARG A 61 -2.71 -0.08 -7.94
N LYS A 62 -2.67 1.20 -7.58
CA LYS A 62 -1.57 2.11 -7.96
C LYS A 62 -0.22 1.59 -7.42
N ILE A 63 -0.18 1.23 -6.13
CA ILE A 63 1.02 0.67 -5.50
C ILE A 63 1.46 -0.63 -6.20
N CYS A 64 0.54 -1.55 -6.51
CA CYS A 64 0.87 -2.77 -7.25
C CYS A 64 1.53 -2.47 -8.60
N LYS A 65 1.00 -1.48 -9.34
CA LYS A 65 1.58 -1.07 -10.63
C LYS A 65 3.01 -0.55 -10.47
N GLU A 66 3.24 0.36 -9.52
CA GLU A 66 4.56 0.93 -9.24
C GLU A 66 5.58 -0.15 -8.81
N LEU A 67 5.15 -1.14 -8.02
CA LEU A 67 5.98 -2.29 -7.64
C LEU A 67 6.34 -3.16 -8.84
N ILE A 68 5.38 -3.47 -9.73
CA ILE A 68 5.64 -4.26 -10.94
C ILE A 68 6.63 -3.55 -11.87
N GLU A 69 6.46 -2.24 -12.07
CA GLU A 69 7.36 -1.42 -12.88
C GLU A 69 8.78 -1.38 -12.27
N SER A 70 8.87 -1.24 -10.95
CA SER A 70 10.15 -1.23 -10.22
C SER A 70 10.84 -2.60 -10.26
N ILE A 71 10.11 -3.71 -10.10
CA ILE A 71 10.64 -5.07 -10.27
C ILE A 71 11.24 -5.26 -11.66
N ALA A 72 10.53 -4.82 -12.70
CA ALA A 72 11.01 -4.91 -14.07
C ALA A 72 12.29 -4.08 -14.28
N ALA A 73 12.36 -2.88 -13.70
CA ALA A 73 13.53 -2.02 -13.76
C ALA A 73 14.75 -2.63 -13.03
N PHE A 74 14.57 -3.12 -11.81
CA PHE A 74 15.66 -3.76 -11.04
C PHE A 74 16.15 -5.06 -11.68
N LYS A 75 15.24 -5.83 -12.28
CA LYS A 75 15.62 -7.03 -13.05
C LYS A 75 16.50 -6.68 -14.26
N LYS A 76 16.23 -5.56 -14.94
CA LYS A 76 17.08 -5.06 -16.05
C LYS A 76 18.43 -4.55 -15.55
N GLY A 77 18.50 -4.01 -14.33
CA GLY A 77 19.72 -3.51 -13.71
C GLY A 77 20.49 -4.55 -12.88
N ASP A 78 20.15 -5.84 -12.99
CA ASP A 78 20.74 -6.96 -12.25
C ASP A 78 20.77 -6.81 -10.71
N ARG A 79 19.75 -6.14 -10.15
CA ARG A 79 19.56 -5.94 -8.71
C ARG A 79 18.61 -6.97 -8.12
N GLN A 80 19.04 -8.24 -8.07
CA GLN A 80 18.21 -9.37 -7.62
C GLN A 80 17.76 -9.25 -6.15
N ASP A 81 18.54 -8.56 -5.33
CA ASP A 81 18.21 -8.20 -3.95
C ASP A 81 16.90 -7.38 -3.90
N LEU A 82 16.83 -6.34 -4.72
CA LEU A 82 15.66 -5.45 -4.80
C LEU A 82 14.47 -6.12 -5.49
N VAL A 83 14.72 -6.97 -6.48
CA VAL A 83 13.66 -7.79 -7.11
C VAL A 83 12.95 -8.64 -6.06
N SER A 84 13.73 -9.35 -5.24
CA SER A 84 13.20 -10.24 -4.19
C SER A 84 12.44 -9.45 -3.13
N GLU A 85 12.97 -8.30 -2.71
CA GLU A 85 12.30 -7.40 -1.77
C GLU A 85 10.94 -6.91 -2.29
N TYR A 86 10.91 -6.38 -3.51
CA TYR A 86 9.69 -5.79 -4.08
C TYR A 86 8.64 -6.85 -4.41
N GLN A 87 9.05 -8.07 -4.77
CA GLN A 87 8.12 -9.19 -4.94
C GLN A 87 7.39 -9.54 -3.64
N LYS A 88 8.09 -9.54 -2.50
CA LYS A 88 7.44 -9.75 -1.20
C LYS A 88 6.42 -8.65 -0.91
N GLN A 89 6.78 -7.38 -1.16
CA GLN A 89 5.86 -6.26 -0.99
C GLN A 89 4.63 -6.42 -1.87
N LEU A 90 4.82 -6.80 -3.14
CA LEU A 90 3.73 -7.01 -4.11
C LEU A 90 2.76 -8.09 -3.65
N VAL A 91 3.25 -9.22 -3.11
CA VAL A 91 2.41 -10.27 -2.54
C VAL A 91 1.56 -9.74 -1.38
N ILE A 92 2.16 -8.93 -0.51
CA ILE A 92 1.48 -8.35 0.65
C ILE A 92 0.39 -7.37 0.20
N VAL A 93 0.69 -6.46 -0.73
CA VAL A 93 -0.31 -5.49 -1.26
C VAL A 93 -1.46 -6.23 -1.96
N ASN A 94 -1.16 -7.22 -2.81
CA ASN A 94 -2.17 -8.01 -3.51
C ASN A 94 -3.12 -8.76 -2.56
N SER A 95 -2.66 -9.13 -1.35
CA SER A 95 -3.52 -9.83 -0.37
C SER A 95 -4.71 -9.00 0.14
N TYR A 96 -4.69 -7.67 -0.09
CA TYR A 96 -5.78 -6.75 0.27
C TYR A 96 -6.67 -6.37 -0.90
N LEU A 97 -6.33 -6.79 -2.13
CA LEU A 97 -7.17 -6.56 -3.29
C LEU A 97 -8.25 -7.64 -3.39
N PRO A 98 -9.44 -7.32 -3.93
CA PRO A 98 -10.44 -8.33 -4.26
C PRO A 98 -9.84 -9.37 -5.20
N LYS A 99 -10.08 -10.65 -4.92
CA LYS A 99 -9.76 -11.72 -5.86
C LYS A 99 -10.64 -11.54 -7.10
N LEU A 100 -10.03 -11.65 -8.28
CA LEU A 100 -10.75 -11.70 -9.56
C LEU A 100 -11.66 -12.93 -9.61
#